data_AF-B8FXT1-F1
#
_entry.id   AF-B8FXT1-F1
#
_cell.length_a   1.000
_cell.length_b   1.000
_cell.length_c   1.000
_cell.angle_alpha   90.00
_cell.angle_beta   90.00
_cell.angle_gamma   90.00
#
_symmetry.space_group_name_H-M   'P 1'
#
loop_
_entity.id
_entity.type
_entity.pdbx_description
1 polymer ?
#
loop_
_entity_poly.entity_id
_entity_poly.type
_entity_poly.pdbx_seq_one_letter_code
_entity_poly.pdbx_strand_id
1 'polypeptide(L)'
;MKGSLFLSPEISGWVNKKRQKTKNNANMILKIIINYSIVRAGSLNDDAKDKEKGVWDSMSILLIGGLDRMEKDYIHIGSKRGHNVKVYTQLPTRFEKVMGEPDGIVLFTGTVSHAMVKVAVKVAKNRNIPIIRSHSSSLKALERELSKLEECAC
;
A
#
# COMPACT_ATOMS: atom_id res chain seq x y z
N MET A 1 -47.00 32.52 -5.50
CA MET A 1 -45.89 32.11 -6.40
C MET A 1 -44.59 32.78 -5.94
N LYS A 2 -43.64 32.03 -5.40
CA LYS A 2 -42.22 32.42 -5.32
C LYS A 2 -41.40 31.17 -5.63
N GLY A 3 -40.68 31.22 -6.75
CA GLY A 3 -40.09 30.07 -7.43
C GLY A 3 -38.89 29.48 -6.67
N SER A 4 -38.81 28.16 -6.67
CA SER A 4 -37.60 27.44 -6.33
C SER A 4 -36.53 27.74 -7.39
N LEU A 5 -35.42 28.34 -6.96
CA LEU A 5 -34.20 28.38 -7.77
C LEU A 5 -33.67 26.95 -7.89
N PHE A 6 -34.08 26.27 -8.95
CA PHE A 6 -33.44 25.04 -9.41
C PHE A 6 -32.00 25.39 -9.81
N LEU A 7 -31.06 25.11 -8.92
CA LEU A 7 -29.64 25.11 -9.25
C LEU A 7 -29.39 23.98 -10.26
N SER A 8 -28.76 24.31 -11.39
CA SER A 8 -28.38 23.35 -12.41
C SER A 8 -27.48 22.24 -11.80
N PRO A 9 -27.60 20.98 -12.26
CA PRO A 9 -26.85 19.83 -11.71
C PRO A 9 -25.33 20.01 -11.67
N GLU A 10 -24.76 20.90 -12.48
CA GLU A 10 -23.32 21.18 -12.53
C GLU A 10 -22.82 22.00 -11.32
N ILE A 11 -23.65 22.89 -10.75
CA ILE A 11 -23.25 23.75 -9.63
C ILE A 11 -23.27 22.97 -8.30
N SER A 12 -24.21 22.03 -8.16
CA SER A 12 -24.29 21.16 -6.97
C SER A 12 -23.08 20.22 -6.85
N GLY A 13 -22.56 19.73 -7.98
CA GLY A 13 -21.34 18.93 -8.06
C GLY A 13 -20.08 19.71 -7.65
N TRP A 14 -19.95 20.97 -8.06
CA TRP A 14 -18.80 21.81 -7.71
C TRP A 14 -18.78 22.19 -6.22
N VAL A 15 -19.96 22.50 -5.65
CA VAL A 15 -20.12 22.79 -4.21
C VAL A 15 -19.78 21.55 -3.38
N ASN A 16 -20.22 20.35 -3.78
CA ASN A 16 -19.86 19.09 -3.11
C ASN A 16 -18.36 18.79 -3.23
N LYS A 17 -17.74 19.01 -4.40
CA LYS A 17 -16.30 18.80 -4.61
C LYS A 17 -15.44 19.72 -3.74
N LYS A 18 -15.84 20.98 -3.56
CA LYS A 18 -15.19 21.92 -2.62
C LYS A 18 -15.40 21.52 -1.15
N ARG A 19 -16.61 21.09 -0.78
CA ARG A 19 -16.92 20.59 0.58
C ARG A 19 -16.15 19.32 0.94
N GLN A 20 -15.90 18.43 -0.02
CA GLN A 20 -15.11 17.21 0.18
C GLN A 20 -13.63 17.55 0.38
N LYS A 21 -13.09 18.50 -0.39
CA LYS A 21 -11.68 18.94 -0.29
C LYS A 21 -11.38 19.66 1.03
N THR A 22 -12.29 20.48 1.55
CA THR A 22 -12.11 21.17 2.84
C THR A 22 -12.26 20.25 4.05
N LYS A 23 -13.14 19.24 3.99
CA LYS A 23 -13.23 18.18 5.03
C LYS A 23 -11.95 17.35 5.14
N ASN A 24 -11.31 17.06 4.01
CA ASN A 24 -10.06 16.28 3.98
C ASN A 24 -8.89 17.04 4.61
N ASN A 25 -8.79 18.36 4.38
CA ASN A 25 -7.76 19.19 4.99
C ASN A 25 -7.98 19.39 6.51
N ALA A 26 -9.22 19.58 6.96
CA ALA A 26 -9.52 19.71 8.39
C ALA A 26 -9.23 18.39 9.15
N ASN A 27 -9.55 17.25 8.56
CA ASN A 27 -9.20 15.94 9.10
C ASN A 27 -7.69 15.71 9.13
N MET A 28 -6.92 16.24 8.17
CA MET A 28 -5.46 16.16 8.18
C MET A 28 -4.85 16.95 9.34
N ILE A 29 -5.33 18.18 9.56
CA ILE A 29 -4.86 19.03 10.68
C ILE A 29 -5.25 18.41 12.03
N LEU A 30 -6.48 17.90 12.16
CA LEU A 30 -6.93 17.22 13.38
C LEU A 30 -6.13 15.94 13.65
N LYS A 31 -5.80 15.17 12.60
CA LYS A 31 -4.90 13.99 12.69
C LYS A 31 -3.50 14.37 13.16
N ILE A 32 -2.93 15.47 12.68
CA ILE A 32 -1.60 15.95 13.10
C ILE A 32 -1.60 16.33 14.58
N ILE A 33 -2.62 17.07 15.04
CA ILE A 33 -2.73 17.52 16.44
C ILE A 33 -2.89 16.32 17.38
N ILE A 34 -3.82 15.40 17.06
CA ILE A 34 -4.04 14.19 17.86
C ILE A 34 -2.76 13.33 17.90
N ASN A 35 -2.06 13.18 16.78
CA ASN A 35 -0.82 12.41 16.73
C ASN A 35 0.31 13.08 17.55
N TYR A 36 0.42 14.40 17.52
CA TYR A 36 1.42 15.14 18.32
C TYR A 36 1.18 15.00 19.83
N SER A 37 -0.08 14.98 20.27
CA SER A 37 -0.45 14.72 21.67
C SER A 37 -0.17 13.27 22.10
N ILE A 38 -0.36 12.29 21.22
CA ILE A 38 -0.09 10.88 21.49
C ILE A 38 1.42 10.61 21.59
N VAL A 39 2.22 11.18 20.67
CA VAL A 39 3.69 11.01 20.66
C VAL A 39 4.32 11.60 21.93
N ARG A 40 3.76 12.68 22.50
CA ARG A 40 4.26 13.30 23.73
C ARG A 40 4.01 12.44 25.00
N ALA A 41 3.09 11.50 24.97
CA ALA A 41 2.72 10.66 26.12
C ALA A 41 3.44 9.29 26.14
N GLY A 42 4.11 8.88 25.07
CA GLY A 42 4.70 7.56 24.90
C GLY A 42 6.23 7.57 24.96
N SER A 43 6.80 7.88 26.12
CA SER A 43 8.16 7.45 26.47
C SER A 43 8.00 6.39 27.55
N LEU A 44 8.60 5.22 27.32
CA LEU A 44 8.56 3.96 28.10
C LEU A 44 7.63 2.90 27.50
N ASN A 45 8.28 1.79 27.14
CA ASN A 45 7.77 0.47 26.77
C ASN A 45 7.60 0.26 25.26
N ASP A 46 8.76 0.12 24.62
CA ASP A 46 8.91 -0.70 23.42
C ASP A 46 8.48 -2.13 23.75
N ASP A 47 7.92 -2.83 22.77
CA ASP A 47 7.39 -4.19 22.83
C ASP A 47 5.90 -4.30 23.20
N ALA A 48 5.07 -4.55 22.17
CA ALA A 48 3.67 -5.01 22.24
C ALA A 48 2.51 -3.97 22.17
N LYS A 49 2.56 -2.95 21.29
CA LYS A 49 1.37 -2.11 20.99
C LYS A 49 1.15 -1.75 19.51
N ASP A 50 1.08 -2.74 18.62
CA ASP A 50 0.76 -2.52 17.19
C ASP A 50 -0.58 -3.13 16.72
N LYS A 51 -1.55 -3.38 17.62
CA LYS A 51 -2.87 -3.94 17.23
C LYS A 51 -4.07 -3.05 17.50
N GLU A 52 -3.89 -1.79 17.90
CA GLU A 52 -5.01 -0.90 18.19
C GLU A 52 -4.82 0.51 17.61
N LYS A 53 -4.43 0.59 16.33
CA LYS A 53 -4.48 1.83 15.55
C LYS A 53 -5.11 1.55 14.19
N GLY A 54 -6.40 1.84 14.10
CA GLY A 54 -7.16 2.22 12.90
C GLY A 54 -6.96 1.36 11.65
N VAL A 55 -8.05 0.80 11.14
CA VAL A 55 -8.09 0.32 9.74
C VAL A 55 -7.80 1.53 8.84
N TRP A 56 -6.54 1.68 8.43
CA TRP A 56 -6.17 2.36 7.20
C TRP A 56 -6.31 1.32 6.10
N ASP A 57 -6.87 1.66 4.94
CA ASP A 57 -6.75 0.82 3.74
C ASP A 57 -5.25 0.72 3.41
N SER A 58 -4.55 -0.23 4.04
CA SER A 58 -3.15 -0.51 3.80
C SER A 58 -3.05 -1.23 2.46
N MET A 59 -2.29 -0.70 1.51
CA MET A 59 -2.06 -1.39 0.24
C MET A 59 -1.43 -2.76 0.51
N SER A 60 -1.95 -3.77 -0.17
CA SER A 60 -1.45 -5.14 -0.15
C SER A 60 -0.43 -5.30 -1.27
N ILE A 61 0.84 -5.49 -0.89
CA ILE A 61 1.95 -5.60 -1.85
C ILE A 61 2.52 -7.01 -1.79
N LEU A 62 2.66 -7.63 -2.96
CA LEU A 62 3.23 -8.95 -3.10
C LEU A 62 4.68 -8.86 -3.59
N LEU A 63 5.62 -9.19 -2.72
CA LEU A 63 7.04 -9.30 -3.07
C LEU A 63 7.38 -10.74 -3.48
N ILE A 64 8.03 -10.89 -4.63
CA ILE A 64 8.38 -12.19 -5.20
C ILE A 64 9.87 -12.23 -5.51
N GLY A 65 10.56 -13.26 -5.01
CA GLY A 65 12.01 -13.38 -4.99
C GLY A 65 12.59 -12.79 -3.70
N GLY A 66 13.89 -12.51 -3.71
CA GLY A 66 14.63 -12.10 -2.53
C GLY A 66 15.34 -13.26 -1.84
N LEU A 67 16.02 -12.95 -0.74
CA LEU A 67 16.70 -13.96 0.08
C LEU A 67 15.80 -14.37 1.24
N ASP A 68 15.63 -15.66 1.49
CA ASP A 68 14.81 -16.22 2.59
C ASP A 68 15.13 -15.56 3.94
N ARG A 69 16.42 -15.36 4.23
CA ARG A 69 16.88 -14.73 5.50
C ARG A 69 16.42 -13.28 5.68
N MET A 70 16.06 -12.59 4.59
CA MET A 70 15.64 -11.19 4.58
C MET A 70 14.12 -11.04 4.51
N GLU A 71 13.36 -12.13 4.52
CA GLU A 71 11.89 -12.11 4.44
C GLU A 71 11.28 -11.15 5.49
N LYS A 72 11.72 -11.28 6.75
CA LYS A 72 11.27 -10.43 7.86
C LYS A 72 11.64 -8.96 7.64
N ASP A 73 12.81 -8.68 7.09
CA ASP A 73 13.27 -7.31 6.83
C ASP A 73 12.44 -6.67 5.71
N TYR A 74 12.11 -7.42 4.65
CA TYR A 74 11.25 -6.93 3.58
C TYR A 74 9.84 -6.59 4.10
N ILE A 75 9.26 -7.46 4.93
CA ILE A 75 7.97 -7.21 5.57
C ILE A 75 8.06 -5.97 6.46
N HIS A 76 9.10 -5.87 7.29
CA HIS A 76 9.29 -4.74 8.20
C HIS A 76 9.36 -3.40 7.47
N ILE A 77 10.10 -3.32 6.35
CA ILE A 77 10.18 -2.09 5.54
C ILE A 77 8.82 -1.70 4.97
N GLY A 78 8.06 -2.67 4.47
CA GLY A 78 6.70 -2.45 3.99
C GLY A 78 5.77 -1.92 5.08
N SER A 79 5.75 -2.62 6.22
CA SER A 79 4.93 -2.25 7.37
C SER A 79 5.28 -0.87 7.92
N LYS A 80 6.57 -0.50 7.93
CA LYS A 80 7.04 0.84 8.34
C LYS A 80 6.49 1.95 7.45
N ARG A 81 6.16 1.63 6.19
CA ARG A 81 5.51 2.54 5.23
C ARG A 81 3.98 2.45 5.23
N GLY A 82 3.39 1.61 6.09
CA GLY A 82 1.95 1.43 6.18
C GLY A 82 1.36 0.45 5.15
N HIS A 83 2.20 -0.35 4.50
CA HIS A 83 1.78 -1.37 3.53
C HIS A 83 1.79 -2.76 4.15
N ASN A 84 0.83 -3.59 3.75
CA ASN A 84 0.86 -5.01 4.07
C ASN A 84 1.67 -5.75 3.01
N VAL A 85 2.88 -6.18 3.35
CA VAL A 85 3.77 -6.88 2.41
C VAL A 85 3.71 -8.38 2.63
N LYS A 86 3.36 -9.12 1.58
CA LYS A 86 3.46 -10.58 1.53
C LYS A 86 4.67 -10.98 0.70
N VAL A 87 5.55 -11.80 1.24
CA VAL A 87 6.80 -12.18 0.58
C VAL A 87 6.78 -13.66 0.18
N TYR A 88 7.22 -13.95 -1.04
CA TYR A 88 7.50 -15.31 -1.50
C TYR A 88 8.87 -15.34 -2.17
N THR A 89 9.84 -15.91 -1.47
CA THR A 89 11.19 -16.14 -2.01
C THR A 89 11.28 -17.47 -2.76
N GLN A 90 10.49 -18.46 -2.34
CA GLN A 90 10.36 -19.79 -2.96
C GLN A 90 8.97 -19.96 -3.60
N LEU A 91 8.86 -20.91 -4.55
CA LEU A 91 7.59 -21.21 -5.21
C LEU A 91 6.69 -22.07 -4.28
N PRO A 92 5.60 -21.55 -3.73
CA PRO A 92 4.70 -22.35 -2.92
C PRO A 92 3.81 -23.24 -3.81
N THR A 93 3.32 -24.34 -3.23
CA THR A 93 2.30 -25.17 -3.85
C THR A 93 1.04 -24.34 -4.12
N ARG A 94 0.49 -24.43 -5.34
CA ARG A 94 -0.67 -23.63 -5.80
C ARG A 94 -0.42 -22.11 -5.71
N PHE A 95 0.75 -21.65 -6.14
CA PHE A 95 1.15 -20.23 -6.12
C PHE A 95 0.04 -19.27 -6.60
N GLU A 96 -0.58 -19.56 -7.74
CA GLU A 96 -1.69 -18.76 -8.30
C GLU A 96 -2.83 -18.47 -7.30
N LYS A 97 -3.14 -19.42 -6.40
CA LYS A 97 -4.21 -19.27 -5.40
C LYS A 97 -3.74 -18.49 -4.18
N VAL A 98 -2.52 -18.76 -3.71
CA VAL A 98 -2.01 -18.18 -2.47
C VAL A 98 -1.51 -16.74 -2.65
N MET A 99 -1.23 -16.31 -3.88
CA MET A 99 -0.88 -14.92 -4.19
C MET A 99 -1.96 -13.91 -3.76
N GLY A 100 -3.23 -14.32 -3.75
CA GLY A 100 -4.35 -13.41 -3.46
C GLY A 100 -4.49 -12.31 -4.52
N GLU A 101 -5.09 -11.19 -4.14
CA GLU A 101 -5.32 -10.03 -5.01
C GLU A 101 -4.58 -8.82 -4.41
N PRO A 102 -3.26 -8.72 -4.60
CA PRO A 102 -2.50 -7.56 -4.16
C PRO A 102 -2.77 -6.35 -5.05
N ASP A 103 -2.62 -5.15 -4.49
CA ASP A 103 -2.67 -3.87 -5.19
C ASP A 103 -1.44 -3.66 -6.09
N GLY A 104 -0.33 -4.36 -5.79
CA GLY A 104 0.87 -4.32 -6.61
C GLY A 104 1.81 -5.50 -6.35
N ILE A 105 2.62 -5.81 -7.37
CA ILE A 105 3.62 -6.89 -7.30
C ILE A 105 5.02 -6.32 -7.54
N VAL A 106 5.95 -6.64 -6.65
CA VAL A 106 7.38 -6.38 -6.83
C VAL A 106 8.09 -7.69 -7.15
N LEU A 107 8.79 -7.76 -8.28
CA LEU A 107 9.57 -8.92 -8.71
C LEU A 107 11.07 -8.64 -8.60
N PHE A 108 11.77 -9.40 -7.77
CA PHE A 108 13.22 -9.41 -7.76
C PHE A 108 13.79 -10.36 -8.82
N THR A 109 13.95 -9.84 -10.04
CA THR A 109 14.32 -10.61 -11.24
C THR A 109 15.68 -11.30 -11.15
N GLY A 110 16.59 -10.82 -10.29
CA GLY A 110 17.89 -11.45 -10.07
C GLY A 110 17.85 -12.72 -9.20
N THR A 111 16.76 -12.93 -8.47
CA THR A 111 16.65 -14.01 -7.45
C THR A 111 15.43 -14.90 -7.64
N VAL A 112 14.44 -14.45 -8.41
CA VAL A 112 13.20 -15.18 -8.64
C VAL A 112 13.39 -16.30 -9.66
N SER A 113 12.76 -17.45 -9.43
CA SER A 113 12.76 -18.55 -10.41
C SER A 113 11.90 -18.23 -11.63
N HIS A 114 12.28 -18.77 -12.79
CA HIS A 114 11.52 -18.61 -14.03
C HIS A 114 10.07 -19.10 -13.90
N ALA A 115 9.84 -20.17 -13.13
CA ALA A 115 8.51 -20.70 -12.87
C ALA A 115 7.64 -19.69 -12.09
N MET A 116 8.19 -19.06 -11.05
CA MET A 116 7.49 -18.02 -10.29
C MET A 116 7.17 -16.81 -11.16
N VAL A 117 8.10 -16.34 -11.99
CA VAL A 117 7.85 -15.20 -12.88
C VAL A 117 6.71 -15.51 -13.85
N LYS A 118 6.71 -16.69 -14.48
CA LYS A 118 5.65 -17.09 -15.42
C LYS A 118 4.28 -17.04 -14.76
N VAL A 119 4.16 -17.61 -13.57
CA VAL A 119 2.91 -17.62 -12.80
C VAL A 119 2.50 -16.21 -12.38
N ALA A 120 3.43 -15.43 -11.81
CA ALA A 120 3.17 -14.07 -11.35
C ALA A 120 2.70 -13.15 -12.48
N VAL A 121 3.40 -13.16 -13.61
CA VAL A 121 3.07 -12.33 -14.77
C VAL A 121 1.72 -12.75 -15.36
N LYS A 122 1.43 -14.05 -15.42
CA LYS A 122 0.13 -14.55 -15.91
C LYS A 122 -1.03 -14.06 -15.03
N VAL A 123 -0.92 -14.24 -13.71
CA VAL A 123 -1.97 -13.82 -12.76
C VAL A 123 -2.14 -12.31 -12.78
N ALA A 124 -1.04 -11.55 -12.75
CA ALA A 124 -1.08 -10.10 -12.77
C ALA A 124 -1.73 -9.55 -14.04
N LYS A 125 -1.43 -10.11 -15.22
CA LYS A 125 -2.09 -9.72 -16.47
C LYS A 125 -3.58 -10.02 -16.44
N ASN A 126 -3.96 -11.20 -15.98
CA ASN A 126 -5.37 -11.61 -15.90
C ASN A 126 -6.18 -10.73 -14.94
N ARG A 127 -5.55 -10.22 -13.88
CA ARG A 127 -6.18 -9.39 -12.84
C ARG A 127 -5.88 -7.89 -12.96
N ASN A 128 -5.16 -7.48 -14.01
CA ASN A 128 -4.71 -6.11 -14.23
C ASN A 128 -3.95 -5.50 -13.03
N ILE A 129 -3.09 -6.29 -12.39
CA ILE A 129 -2.28 -5.85 -11.24
C ILE A 129 -0.95 -5.28 -11.75
N PRO A 130 -0.53 -4.08 -11.28
CA PRO A 130 0.75 -3.49 -11.67
C PRO A 130 1.93 -4.34 -11.18
N ILE A 131 2.92 -4.52 -12.05
CA ILE A 131 4.15 -5.24 -11.74
C ILE A 131 5.34 -4.29 -11.88
N ILE A 132 6.14 -4.21 -10.83
CA ILE A 132 7.44 -3.54 -10.84
C ILE A 132 8.54 -4.60 -10.75
N ARG A 133 9.59 -4.44 -11.58
CA ARG A 133 10.72 -5.36 -11.65
C ARG A 133 11.98 -4.68 -11.16
N SER A 134 12.71 -5.34 -10.27
CA SER A 134 14.05 -4.92 -9.84
C SER A 134 15.03 -6.09 -9.97
N HIS A 135 16.21 -5.84 -10.53
CA HIS A 135 17.26 -6.85 -10.57
C HIS A 135 17.88 -7.07 -9.17
N SER A 136 17.98 -6.01 -8.37
CA SER A 136 18.52 -6.09 -7.01
C SER A 136 17.43 -6.49 -6.01
N SER A 137 17.76 -7.40 -5.11
CA SER A 137 16.93 -7.83 -3.98
C SER A 137 17.29 -7.14 -2.66
N SER A 138 18.05 -6.04 -2.70
CA SER A 138 18.41 -5.31 -1.47
C SER A 138 17.20 -4.58 -0.85
N LEU A 139 17.30 -4.29 0.45
CA LEU A 139 16.31 -3.47 1.16
C LEU A 139 16.11 -2.09 0.50
N LYS A 140 17.21 -1.45 0.10
CA LYS A 140 17.19 -0.17 -0.60
C LYS A 140 16.53 -0.24 -1.98
N ALA A 141 16.66 -1.38 -2.68
CA ALA A 141 15.93 -1.61 -3.91
C ALA A 141 14.43 -1.74 -3.63
N LEU A 142 14.03 -2.50 -2.59
CA LEU A 142 12.62 -2.59 -2.19
C LEU A 142 12.03 -1.22 -1.90
N GLU A 143 12.70 -0.40 -1.09
CA GLU A 143 12.24 0.96 -0.74
C GLU A 143 11.98 1.83 -1.97
N ARG A 144 12.85 1.75 -2.98
CA ARG A 144 12.70 2.48 -4.23
C ARG A 144 11.49 1.99 -5.03
N GLU A 145 11.29 0.68 -5.12
CA GLU A 145 10.15 0.13 -5.85
C GLU A 145 8.82 0.40 -5.13
N LEU A 146 8.82 0.40 -3.80
CA LEU A 146 7.65 0.80 -3.00
C LEU A 146 7.29 2.28 -3.23
N SER A 147 8.27 3.19 -3.24
CA SER A 147 8.03 4.59 -3.58
C SER A 147 7.39 4.77 -4.96
N LYS A 148 7.80 3.99 -5.97
CA LYS A 148 7.16 4.04 -7.30
C LYS A 148 5.70 3.57 -7.29
N LEU A 149 5.37 2.55 -6.49
CA LEU A 149 3.99 2.08 -6.34
C LEU A 149 3.11 3.16 -5.69
N GLU A 150 3.65 3.86 -4.68
CA GLU A 150 2.96 4.96 -4.00
C GLU A 150 2.69 6.15 -4.95
N GLU A 151 3.66 6.50 -5.81
CA GLU A 151 3.52 7.59 -6.79
C GLU A 151 2.47 7.28 -7.87
N CYS A 152 2.33 6.01 -8.27
CA CYS A 152 1.32 5.58 -9.25
C CYS A 152 -0.11 5.50 -8.67
N ALA A 153 -0.27 5.56 -7.35
CA ALA A 153 -1.57 5.48 -6.67
C ALA A 153 -2.26 6.86 -6.48
N CYS A 154 -1.63 7.95 -6.94
CA CYS A 154 -2.13 9.33 -6.84
C CYS A 154 -2.88 9.81 -8.09
#